data_AF-A0A1E5L0J0-F1
#
_entry.id   AF-A0A1E5L0J0-F1
#
_cell.length_a   1.000
_cell.length_b   1.000
_cell.length_c   1.000
_cell.angle_alpha   90.00
_cell.angle_beta   90.00
_cell.angle_gamma   90.00
#
_symmetry.space_group_name_H-M   'P 1'
#
loop_
_entity.id
_entity.type
_entity.pdbx_description
1 polymer ?
#
loop_
_entity_poly.entity_id
_entity_poly.type
_entity_poly.pdbx_seq_one_letter_code
_entity_poly.pdbx_strand_id
1 'polypeptide(L)'
;MNEKKNIVFLVLGGVSLIGGLLIQFMLLDIDQAIINYGSRSVRMYQVFSKSLIGLAFLMIGVFIWLQFRKRMQTVHVMKENAKKIEIDPFHEETELVNKLAKLSMSEVYRDSIVKAQDMIEQINDCMSDLNELQENNEYELLDKINASIVQGKIQIFQNTKSIINRVTVAGDKNEINKRLLNSADIVQQVRVLLNETVNYLDSKSPSTKADLDNMTKALQTLNKTIE
;
A
#
# COMPACT_ATOMS: atom_id res chain seq x y z
N MET A 1 12.94 -7.94 11.33
CA MET A 1 14.23 -7.81 12.05
C MET A 1 15.03 -6.51 11.73
N ASN A 2 14.42 -5.45 11.14
CA ASN A 2 15.18 -4.35 10.51
C ASN A 2 14.96 -2.92 11.06
N GLU A 3 13.94 -2.65 11.88
CA GLU A 3 13.72 -1.27 12.37
C GLU A 3 14.69 -0.86 13.47
N LYS A 4 14.93 -1.76 14.44
CA LYS A 4 15.89 -1.51 15.53
C LYS A 4 17.30 -1.21 15.01
N LYS A 5 17.74 -1.89 13.94
CA LYS A 5 19.04 -1.65 13.31
C LYS A 5 19.09 -0.30 12.57
N ASN A 6 17.99 0.10 11.92
CA ASN A 6 17.91 1.39 11.23
C ASN A 6 17.95 2.58 12.20
N ILE A 7 17.25 2.49 13.33
CA ILE A 7 17.26 3.52 14.37
C ILE A 7 18.68 3.69 14.96
N VAL A 8 19.43 2.60 15.11
CA VAL A 8 20.82 2.63 15.58
C VAL A 8 21.73 3.47 14.66
N PHE A 9 21.58 3.36 13.32
CA PHE A 9 22.38 4.18 12.39
C PHE A 9 22.09 5.68 12.54
N LEU A 10 20.82 6.06 12.73
CA LEU A 10 20.41 7.45 12.92
C LEU A 10 20.87 8.01 14.27
N VAL A 11 20.73 7.23 15.34
CA VAL A 11 21.18 7.62 16.69
C VAL A 11 22.71 7.75 16.72
N LEU A 12 23.44 6.78 16.18
CA LEU A 12 24.91 6.84 16.12
C LEU A 12 25.39 8.01 15.24
N GLY A 13 24.76 8.22 14.08
CA GLY A 13 25.06 9.36 13.22
C GLY A 13 24.83 10.70 13.93
N GLY A 14 23.71 10.84 14.64
CA GLY A 14 23.39 12.04 15.42
C GLY A 14 24.38 12.29 16.56
N VAL A 15 24.74 11.26 17.33
CA VAL A 15 25.71 11.36 18.43
C VAL A 15 27.10 11.74 17.90
N SER A 16 27.55 11.14 16.78
CA SER A 16 28.82 11.50 16.15
C SER A 16 28.84 12.94 15.63
N LEU A 17 27.72 13.43 15.07
CA LEU A 17 27.61 14.79 14.56
C LEU A 17 27.66 15.81 15.69
N ILE A 18 26.90 15.59 16.77
CA ILE A 18 26.90 16.43 17.96
C ILE A 18 28.28 16.43 18.63
N GLY A 19 28.90 15.25 18.79
CA GLY A 19 30.25 15.14 19.35
C GLY A 19 31.31 15.88 18.53
N GLY A 20 31.25 15.78 17.20
CA GLY A 20 32.15 16.51 16.31
C GLY A 20 31.97 18.04 16.40
N LEU A 21 30.73 18.52 16.46
CA LEU A 21 30.41 19.95 16.60
C LEU A 21 30.84 20.50 17.96
N LEU A 22 30.67 19.75 19.05
CA LEU A 22 31.11 20.15 20.39
C LEU A 22 32.62 20.34 20.45
N ILE A 23 33.39 19.44 19.82
CA ILE A 23 34.85 19.57 19.73
C ILE A 23 35.23 20.82 18.92
N GLN A 24 34.53 21.11 17.82
CA GLN A 24 34.79 22.36 17.08
C GLN A 24 34.41 23.61 17.87
N PHE A 25 33.33 23.57 18.63
CA PHE A 25 32.91 24.67 19.49
C PHE A 25 33.95 24.95 20.59
N MET A 26 34.53 23.92 21.20
CA MET A 26 35.64 24.07 22.16
C MET A 26 36.91 24.66 21.53
N LEU A 27 37.06 24.56 20.21
CA LEU A 27 38.22 25.05 19.45
C LEU A 27 37.95 26.36 18.70
N LEU A 28 36.85 27.07 19.00
CA LEU A 28 36.53 28.36 18.39
C LEU A 28 37.60 29.43 18.66
N ASP A 29 38.17 29.45 19.87
CA ASP A 29 39.31 30.29 20.23
C ASP A 29 40.60 29.46 20.13
N ILE A 30 41.13 29.38 18.90
CA ILE A 30 42.27 28.53 18.56
C ILE A 30 43.51 28.94 19.36
N ASP A 31 43.71 30.24 19.61
CA ASP A 31 44.90 30.75 20.31
C ASP A 31 44.88 30.35 21.78
N GLN A 32 43.74 30.52 22.47
CA GLN A 32 43.59 30.03 23.85
C GLN A 32 43.67 28.50 23.94
N ALA A 33 43.12 27.79 22.96
CA ALA A 33 43.19 26.33 22.91
C ALA A 33 44.63 25.82 22.71
N ILE A 34 45.44 26.50 21.90
CA ILE A 34 46.86 26.17 21.70
C ILE A 34 47.66 26.41 23.00
N ILE A 35 47.36 27.49 23.72
CA ILE A 35 48.01 27.79 25.00
C ILE A 35 47.67 26.73 26.06
N ASN A 36 46.42 26.31 26.15
CA ASN A 36 45.95 25.37 27.17
C ASN A 36 46.32 23.90 26.89
N TYR A 37 46.30 23.47 25.63
CA TYR A 37 46.42 22.05 25.26
C TYR A 37 47.62 21.73 24.36
N GLY A 38 48.30 22.75 23.84
CA GLY A 38 49.43 22.62 22.92
C GLY A 38 48.99 22.43 21.45
N SER A 39 49.80 22.96 20.53
CA SER A 39 49.49 23.00 19.09
C SER A 39 49.31 21.63 18.44
N ARG A 40 50.03 20.61 18.93
CA ARG A 40 49.91 19.22 18.45
C ARG A 40 48.56 18.60 18.82
N SER A 41 48.09 18.84 20.03
CA SER A 41 46.81 18.30 20.53
C SER A 41 45.64 18.96 19.82
N VAL A 42 45.66 20.29 19.64
CA VAL A 42 44.63 21.04 18.90
C VAL A 42 44.49 20.50 17.47
N ARG A 43 45.60 20.28 16.77
CA ARG A 43 45.59 19.72 15.41
C ARG A 43 44.98 18.29 15.40
N MET A 44 45.26 17.49 16.42
CA MET A 44 44.68 16.15 16.55
C MET A 44 43.16 16.19 16.78
N TYR A 45 42.67 17.07 17.64
CA TYR A 45 41.23 17.27 17.87
C TYR A 45 40.50 17.82 16.63
N GLN A 46 41.15 18.69 15.85
CA GLN A 46 40.59 19.17 14.58
C GLN A 46 40.46 18.04 13.54
N VAL A 47 41.46 17.16 13.44
CA VAL A 47 41.38 15.99 12.55
C VAL A 47 40.28 15.05 13.03
N PHE A 48 40.24 14.76 14.33
CA PHE A 48 39.26 13.85 14.93
C PHE A 48 37.80 14.35 14.79
N SER A 49 37.55 15.63 15.02
CA SER A 49 36.22 16.23 14.84
C SER A 49 35.75 16.17 13.39
N LYS A 50 36.63 16.46 12.42
CA LYS A 50 36.31 16.33 10.99
C LYS A 50 36.01 14.88 10.61
N SER A 51 36.75 13.92 11.14
CA SER A 51 36.47 12.48 10.94
C SER A 51 35.11 12.06 11.51
N LEU A 52 34.74 12.55 12.71
CA LEU A 52 33.44 12.27 13.33
C LEU A 52 32.28 12.85 12.51
N ILE A 53 32.41 14.09 12.03
CA ILE A 53 31.40 14.73 11.19
C ILE A 53 31.26 13.98 9.86
N GLY A 54 32.38 13.59 9.23
CA GLY A 54 32.38 12.80 7.99
C GLY A 54 31.69 11.44 8.17
N LEU A 55 31.98 10.74 9.27
CA LEU A 55 31.30 9.49 9.62
C LEU A 55 29.80 9.67 9.85
N ALA A 56 29.39 10.77 10.50
CA ALA A 56 27.99 11.07 10.71
C ALA A 56 27.23 11.24 9.39
N PHE A 57 27.78 11.97 8.42
CA PHE A 57 27.16 12.12 7.10
C PHE A 57 27.06 10.80 6.35
N LEU A 58 28.07 9.92 6.42
CA LEU A 58 28.00 8.59 5.82
C LEU A 58 26.90 7.74 6.45
N MET A 59 26.79 7.74 7.78
CA MET A 59 25.77 6.95 8.51
C MET A 59 24.35 7.45 8.22
N ILE A 60 24.15 8.77 8.18
CA ILE A 60 22.88 9.40 7.81
C ILE A 60 22.55 9.11 6.34
N GLY A 61 23.53 9.21 5.44
CA GLY A 61 23.39 8.89 4.02
C GLY A 61 22.98 7.44 3.78
N VAL A 62 23.61 6.49 4.47
CA VAL A 62 23.23 5.06 4.43
C VAL A 62 21.81 4.86 4.98
N PHE A 63 21.43 5.55 6.06
CA PHE A 63 20.07 5.48 6.58
C PHE A 63 19.03 5.99 5.56
N ILE A 64 19.27 7.16 4.97
CA ILE A 64 18.40 7.73 3.92
C ILE A 64 18.33 6.78 2.73
N TRP A 65 19.46 6.24 2.28
CA TRP A 65 19.51 5.27 1.18
C TRP A 65 18.75 3.98 1.49
N LEU A 66 18.85 3.45 2.72
CA LEU A 66 18.10 2.26 3.14
C LEU A 66 16.59 2.53 3.22
N GLN A 67 16.16 3.71 3.67
CA GLN A 67 14.75 4.09 3.69
C GLN A 67 14.22 4.32 2.27
N PHE A 68 15.00 4.99 1.41
CA PHE A 68 14.68 5.16 0.01
C PHE A 68 14.62 3.82 -0.72
N ARG A 69 15.56 2.91 -0.46
CA ARG A 69 15.56 1.54 -1.01
C ARG A 69 14.37 0.73 -0.52
N LYS A 70 13.96 0.84 0.75
CA LYS A 70 12.74 0.19 1.25
C LYS A 70 11.51 0.74 0.55
N ARG A 71 11.35 2.07 0.46
CA ARG A 71 10.24 2.69 -0.28
C ARG A 71 10.25 2.29 -1.75
N MET A 72 11.41 2.32 -2.39
CA MET A 72 11.57 1.85 -3.77
C MET A 72 11.30 0.37 -3.91
N GLN A 73 11.69 -0.51 -2.97
CA GLN A 73 11.34 -1.93 -3.02
C GLN A 73 9.85 -2.16 -2.76
N THR A 74 9.19 -1.40 -1.91
CA THR A 74 7.73 -1.46 -1.76
C THR A 74 7.06 -1.02 -3.05
N VAL A 75 7.49 0.11 -3.64
CA VAL A 75 7.00 0.60 -4.93
C VAL A 75 7.38 -0.33 -6.08
N HIS A 76 8.52 -1.02 -6.03
CA HIS A 76 8.98 -1.95 -7.07
C HIS A 76 8.32 -3.31 -6.92
N VAL A 77 8.07 -3.81 -5.71
CA VAL A 77 7.25 -5.00 -5.48
C VAL A 77 5.79 -4.72 -5.84
N MET A 78 5.29 -3.50 -5.59
CA MET A 78 3.99 -3.03 -6.10
C MET A 78 3.99 -2.94 -7.63
N LYS A 79 5.07 -2.42 -8.25
CA LYS A 79 5.22 -2.33 -9.71
C LYS A 79 5.58 -3.64 -10.40
N GLU A 80 6.19 -4.60 -9.71
CA GLU A 80 6.62 -5.91 -10.22
C GLU A 80 5.49 -6.93 -10.04
N ASN A 81 4.69 -6.81 -8.96
CA ASN A 81 3.38 -7.41 -8.89
C ASN A 81 2.43 -6.78 -9.93
N ALA A 82 2.47 -5.44 -10.15
CA ALA A 82 1.73 -4.79 -11.24
C ALA A 82 2.27 -5.12 -12.64
N LYS A 83 3.56 -5.47 -12.80
CA LYS A 83 4.15 -5.90 -14.08
C LYS A 83 3.94 -7.39 -14.38
N LYS A 84 3.77 -8.23 -13.36
CA LYS A 84 3.16 -9.56 -13.59
C LYS A 84 1.66 -9.45 -13.96
N ILE A 85 1.07 -8.27 -13.79
CA ILE A 85 -0.27 -7.84 -14.22
C ILE A 85 -0.16 -6.98 -15.52
N GLU A 86 0.95 -7.03 -16.28
CA GLU A 86 1.17 -6.28 -17.54
C GLU A 86 0.48 -6.92 -18.77
N ILE A 87 -0.62 -7.64 -18.55
CA ILE A 87 -1.78 -7.58 -19.43
C ILE A 87 -2.83 -6.95 -18.53
N ASP A 88 -3.21 -5.70 -18.79
CA ASP A 88 -4.29 -5.03 -18.07
C ASP A 88 -5.43 -6.06 -17.81
N PRO A 89 -5.66 -6.49 -16.55
CA PRO A 89 -6.61 -7.56 -16.25
C PRO A 89 -8.04 -7.14 -16.62
N PHE A 90 -8.24 -5.85 -16.89
CA PHE A 90 -9.47 -5.20 -17.32
C PHE A 90 -9.42 -4.72 -18.77
N HIS A 91 -8.39 -5.04 -19.58
CA HIS A 91 -8.35 -4.64 -21.00
C HIS A 91 -9.61 -5.15 -21.74
N GLU A 92 -10.11 -6.30 -21.34
CA GLU A 92 -11.30 -6.93 -21.90
C GLU A 92 -12.60 -6.50 -21.19
N GLU A 93 -12.59 -5.58 -20.21
CA GLU A 93 -13.77 -5.18 -19.43
C GLU A 93 -14.93 -4.74 -20.31
N THR A 94 -14.66 -3.82 -21.23
CA THR A 94 -15.64 -3.35 -22.21
C THR A 94 -16.16 -4.48 -23.09
N GLU A 95 -15.29 -5.41 -23.50
CA GLU A 95 -15.68 -6.56 -24.33
C GLU A 95 -16.54 -7.55 -23.52
N LEU A 96 -16.22 -7.76 -22.25
CA LEU A 96 -16.87 -8.67 -21.34
C LEU A 96 -18.26 -8.17 -20.96
N VAL A 97 -18.40 -6.88 -20.63
CA VAL A 97 -19.70 -6.22 -20.42
C VAL A 97 -20.55 -6.28 -21.68
N ASN A 98 -19.96 -6.04 -22.86
CA ASN A 98 -20.66 -6.16 -24.14
C ASN A 98 -21.11 -7.61 -24.44
N LYS A 99 -20.29 -8.62 -24.11
CA LYS A 99 -20.65 -10.04 -24.23
C LYS A 99 -21.80 -10.40 -23.28
N LEU A 100 -21.77 -9.93 -22.03
CA LEU A 100 -22.87 -10.11 -21.09
C LEU A 100 -24.15 -9.46 -21.62
N ALA A 101 -24.08 -8.22 -22.11
CA ALA A 101 -25.24 -7.52 -22.64
C ALA A 101 -25.88 -8.29 -23.82
N LYS A 102 -25.07 -8.83 -24.72
CA LYS A 102 -25.55 -9.70 -25.83
C LYS A 102 -26.18 -11.00 -25.33
N LEU A 103 -25.57 -11.65 -24.33
CA LEU A 103 -26.07 -12.91 -23.78
C LEU A 103 -27.29 -12.72 -22.88
N SER A 104 -27.50 -11.53 -22.31
CA SER A 104 -28.67 -11.21 -21.48
C SER A 104 -30.01 -11.32 -22.23
N MET A 105 -29.96 -11.40 -23.57
CA MET A 105 -31.11 -11.66 -24.43
C MET A 105 -31.55 -13.14 -24.46
N SER A 106 -30.79 -14.06 -23.85
CA SER A 106 -31.14 -15.49 -23.70
C SER A 106 -32.04 -15.70 -22.47
N GLU A 107 -33.25 -16.27 -22.66
CA GLU A 107 -34.23 -16.47 -21.58
C GLU A 107 -33.75 -17.36 -20.42
N VAL A 108 -32.89 -18.34 -20.68
CA VAL A 108 -32.55 -19.38 -19.70
C VAL A 108 -31.57 -18.90 -18.62
N TYR A 109 -30.67 -17.98 -18.97
CA TYR A 109 -29.58 -17.51 -18.11
C TYR A 109 -29.59 -16.01 -17.87
N ARG A 110 -30.63 -15.29 -18.34
CA ARG A 110 -30.77 -13.84 -18.20
C ARG A 110 -30.49 -13.34 -16.79
N ASP A 111 -31.14 -13.90 -15.79
CA ASP A 111 -30.99 -13.46 -14.40
C ASP A 111 -29.55 -13.60 -13.88
N SER A 112 -28.88 -14.70 -14.25
CA SER A 112 -27.48 -14.94 -13.88
C SER A 112 -26.54 -13.93 -14.54
N ILE A 113 -26.81 -13.57 -15.78
CA ILE A 113 -26.01 -12.61 -16.55
C ILE A 113 -26.20 -11.19 -16.02
N VAL A 114 -27.46 -10.79 -15.77
CA VAL A 114 -27.78 -9.49 -15.18
C VAL A 114 -27.12 -9.34 -13.82
N LYS A 115 -27.18 -10.36 -12.96
CA LYS A 115 -26.49 -10.35 -11.67
C LYS A 115 -24.97 -10.21 -11.81
N ALA A 116 -24.36 -10.86 -12.80
CA ALA A 116 -22.92 -10.73 -13.01
C ALA A 116 -22.53 -9.32 -13.52
N GLN A 117 -23.37 -8.70 -14.35
CA GLN A 117 -23.20 -7.29 -14.76
C GLN A 117 -23.31 -6.34 -13.57
N ASP A 118 -24.36 -6.50 -12.77
CA ASP A 118 -24.61 -5.71 -11.56
C ASP A 118 -23.43 -5.82 -10.58
N MET A 119 -22.83 -7.00 -10.41
CA MET A 119 -21.62 -7.15 -9.57
C MET A 119 -20.39 -6.40 -10.11
N ILE A 120 -20.23 -6.31 -11.44
CA ILE A 120 -19.15 -5.53 -12.08
C ILE A 120 -19.39 -4.02 -11.88
N GLU A 121 -20.63 -3.57 -12.01
CA GLU A 121 -21.00 -2.18 -11.78
C GLU A 121 -20.78 -1.79 -10.31
N GLN A 122 -21.30 -2.58 -9.38
CA GLN A 122 -21.15 -2.32 -7.94
C GLN A 122 -19.69 -2.28 -7.47
N ILE A 123 -18.81 -3.12 -8.00
CA ILE A 123 -17.39 -3.07 -7.64
C ILE A 123 -16.69 -1.85 -8.25
N ASN A 124 -17.10 -1.41 -9.44
CA ASN A 124 -16.60 -0.18 -10.05
C ASN A 124 -17.02 1.07 -9.27
N ASP A 125 -18.27 1.12 -8.80
CA ASP A 125 -18.75 2.18 -7.92
C ASP A 125 -17.91 2.24 -6.63
N CYS A 126 -17.68 1.09 -5.99
CA CYS A 126 -16.84 1.02 -4.78
C CYS A 126 -15.40 1.50 -5.01
N MET A 127 -14.82 1.25 -6.18
CA MET A 127 -13.50 1.77 -6.53
C MET A 127 -13.53 3.28 -6.78
N SER A 128 -14.59 3.82 -7.39
CA SER A 128 -14.77 5.26 -7.56
C SER A 128 -14.82 5.96 -6.20
N ASP A 129 -15.65 5.47 -5.29
CA ASP A 129 -15.77 5.98 -3.93
C ASP A 129 -14.43 5.96 -3.18
N LEU A 130 -13.66 4.87 -3.34
CA LEU A 130 -12.34 4.77 -2.72
C LEU A 130 -11.33 5.77 -3.30
N ASN A 131 -11.33 5.97 -4.62
CA ASN A 131 -10.45 6.95 -5.26
C ASN A 131 -10.74 8.37 -4.75
N GLU A 132 -12.02 8.73 -4.60
CA GLU A 132 -12.43 10.00 -3.99
C GLU A 132 -11.91 10.11 -2.54
N LEU A 133 -11.93 9.04 -1.75
CA LEU A 133 -11.37 9.04 -0.39
C LEU A 133 -9.84 9.19 -0.38
N GLN A 134 -9.14 8.58 -1.34
CA GLN A 134 -7.68 8.67 -1.48
C GLN A 134 -7.20 10.05 -1.92
N GLU A 135 -7.90 10.70 -2.85
CA GLU A 135 -7.57 12.07 -3.29
C GLU A 135 -7.68 13.08 -2.14
N ASN A 136 -8.56 12.82 -1.19
CA ASN A 136 -8.80 13.68 -0.04
C ASN A 136 -7.94 13.34 1.19
N ASN A 137 -7.25 12.19 1.21
CA ASN A 137 -6.54 11.70 2.40
C ASN A 137 -5.27 10.88 2.06
N GLU A 138 -4.09 11.31 2.53
CA GLU A 138 -2.83 10.59 2.33
C GLU A 138 -2.53 9.56 3.45
N TYR A 139 -3.23 8.42 3.46
CA TYR A 139 -2.97 7.32 4.40
C TYR A 139 -2.44 6.05 3.71
N GLU A 140 -1.28 5.53 4.16
CA GLU A 140 -0.70 4.24 3.71
C GLU A 140 -1.68 3.05 3.83
N LEU A 141 -2.65 3.18 4.72
CA LEU A 141 -3.69 2.17 4.93
C LEU A 141 -4.71 2.12 3.79
N LEU A 142 -4.98 3.25 3.13
CA LEU A 142 -5.84 3.31 1.96
C LEU A 142 -5.23 2.59 0.75
N ASP A 143 -3.89 2.61 0.61
CA ASP A 143 -3.20 1.85 -0.45
C ASP A 143 -3.40 0.33 -0.29
N LYS A 144 -3.42 -0.16 0.96
CA LYS A 144 -3.68 -1.58 1.26
C LYS A 144 -5.13 -1.95 0.96
N ILE A 145 -6.07 -1.07 1.32
CA ILE A 145 -7.49 -1.24 1.03
C ILE A 145 -7.72 -1.27 -0.49
N ASN A 146 -7.10 -0.35 -1.23
CA ASN A 146 -7.17 -0.31 -2.68
C ASN A 146 -6.63 -1.59 -3.33
N ALA A 147 -5.46 -2.07 -2.89
CA ALA A 147 -4.89 -3.31 -3.40
C ALA A 147 -5.84 -4.52 -3.20
N SER A 148 -6.47 -4.63 -2.03
CA SER A 148 -7.45 -5.69 -1.75
C SER A 148 -8.72 -5.57 -2.59
N ILE A 149 -9.24 -4.35 -2.80
CA ILE A 149 -10.41 -4.10 -3.65
C ILE A 149 -10.12 -4.44 -5.11
N VAL A 150 -8.94 -4.06 -5.63
CA VAL A 150 -8.50 -4.43 -6.98
C VAL A 150 -8.41 -5.94 -7.15
N GLN A 151 -7.87 -6.67 -6.17
CA GLN A 151 -7.85 -8.13 -6.19
C GLN A 151 -9.27 -8.73 -6.20
N GLY A 152 -10.19 -8.17 -5.41
CA GLY A 152 -11.60 -8.54 -5.45
C GLY A 152 -12.23 -8.34 -6.83
N LYS A 153 -11.96 -7.19 -7.47
CA LYS A 153 -12.42 -6.93 -8.85
C LYS A 153 -11.87 -7.96 -9.82
N ILE A 154 -10.57 -8.32 -9.76
CA ILE A 154 -9.98 -9.35 -10.61
C ILE A 154 -10.72 -10.69 -10.46
N GLN A 155 -11.03 -11.10 -9.23
CA GLN A 155 -11.71 -12.35 -8.96
C GLN A 155 -13.16 -12.35 -9.49
N ILE A 156 -13.89 -11.23 -9.34
CA ILE A 156 -15.23 -11.04 -9.94
C ILE A 156 -15.15 -11.16 -11.47
N PHE A 157 -14.12 -10.60 -12.09
CA PHE A 157 -13.91 -10.69 -13.53
C PHE A 157 -13.66 -12.13 -14.00
N GLN A 158 -12.82 -12.88 -13.29
CA GLN A 158 -12.56 -14.28 -13.60
C GLN A 158 -13.82 -15.14 -13.44
N ASN A 159 -14.59 -14.92 -12.37
CA ASN A 159 -15.89 -15.58 -12.17
C ASN A 159 -16.86 -15.24 -13.30
N THR A 160 -16.86 -14.00 -13.78
CA THR A 160 -17.77 -13.57 -14.85
C THR A 160 -17.36 -14.16 -16.21
N LYS A 161 -16.07 -14.23 -16.55
CA LYS A 161 -15.58 -14.98 -17.72
C LYS A 161 -15.99 -16.46 -17.64
N SER A 162 -15.87 -17.05 -16.46
CA SER A 162 -16.28 -18.44 -16.17
C SER A 162 -17.78 -18.66 -16.38
N ILE A 163 -18.63 -17.70 -15.97
CA ILE A 163 -20.09 -17.71 -16.19
C ILE A 163 -20.39 -17.62 -17.68
N ILE A 164 -19.80 -16.66 -18.40
CA ILE A 164 -19.99 -16.49 -19.85
C ILE A 164 -19.69 -17.80 -20.58
N ASN A 165 -18.52 -18.40 -20.33
CA ASN A 165 -18.14 -19.66 -20.97
C ASN A 165 -19.14 -20.79 -20.68
N ARG A 166 -19.69 -20.86 -19.47
CA ARG A 166 -20.65 -21.90 -19.08
C ARG A 166 -22.02 -21.66 -19.69
N VAL A 167 -22.49 -20.42 -19.74
CA VAL A 167 -23.73 -20.04 -20.42
C VAL A 167 -23.64 -20.37 -21.91
N THR A 168 -22.50 -20.13 -22.55
CA THR A 168 -22.35 -20.31 -24.00
C THR A 168 -22.03 -21.75 -24.41
N VAL A 169 -21.32 -22.54 -23.58
CA VAL A 169 -20.76 -23.84 -23.99
C VAL A 169 -21.29 -25.02 -23.15
N ALA A 170 -21.35 -24.89 -21.83
CA ALA A 170 -21.43 -26.06 -20.94
C ALA A 170 -22.80 -26.26 -20.27
N GLY A 171 -23.63 -25.22 -20.13
CA GLY A 171 -24.94 -25.29 -19.48
C GLY A 171 -24.93 -25.65 -17.98
N ASP A 172 -23.81 -25.47 -17.28
CA ASP A 172 -23.66 -25.85 -15.87
C ASP A 172 -24.21 -24.77 -14.92
N LYS A 173 -25.50 -24.87 -14.61
CA LYS A 173 -26.21 -23.95 -13.72
C LYS A 173 -25.69 -23.95 -12.27
N ASN A 174 -25.16 -25.07 -11.79
CA ASN A 174 -24.68 -25.19 -10.42
C ASN A 174 -23.39 -24.40 -10.23
N GLU A 175 -22.45 -24.54 -11.16
CA GLU A 175 -21.20 -23.80 -11.11
C GLU A 175 -21.43 -22.30 -11.39
N ILE A 176 -22.37 -21.94 -12.29
CA ILE A 176 -22.79 -20.53 -12.48
C ILE A 176 -23.27 -19.93 -11.15
N ASN A 177 -24.15 -20.62 -10.41
CA ASN A 177 -24.64 -20.13 -9.12
C ASN A 177 -23.53 -19.99 -8.08
N LYS A 178 -22.60 -20.95 -8.02
CA LYS A 178 -21.46 -20.88 -7.11
C LYS A 178 -20.57 -19.67 -7.39
N ARG A 179 -20.31 -19.38 -8.67
CA ARG A 179 -19.52 -18.21 -9.10
C ARG A 179 -20.22 -16.90 -8.77
N LEU A 180 -21.53 -16.83 -8.98
CA LEU A 180 -22.34 -15.67 -8.59
C LEU A 180 -22.33 -15.45 -7.08
N LEU A 181 -22.47 -16.51 -6.28
CA LEU A 181 -22.43 -16.39 -4.81
C LEU A 181 -21.06 -15.92 -4.31
N ASN A 182 -19.98 -16.43 -4.89
CA ASN A 182 -18.63 -15.97 -4.54
C ASN A 182 -18.42 -14.50 -4.93
N SER A 183 -18.82 -14.10 -6.14
CA SER A 183 -18.75 -12.69 -6.55
C SER A 183 -19.61 -11.78 -5.68
N ALA A 184 -20.81 -12.23 -5.29
CA ALA A 184 -21.69 -11.48 -4.38
C ALA A 184 -21.05 -11.27 -3.00
N ASP A 185 -20.42 -12.32 -2.44
CA ASP A 185 -19.70 -12.21 -1.16
C ASP A 185 -18.54 -11.21 -1.27
N ILE A 186 -17.74 -11.27 -2.34
CA ILE A 186 -16.65 -10.30 -2.57
C ILE A 186 -17.19 -8.87 -2.60
N VAL A 187 -18.25 -8.59 -3.37
CA VAL A 187 -18.85 -7.24 -3.43
C VAL A 187 -19.34 -6.80 -2.05
N GLN A 188 -19.97 -7.70 -1.28
CA GLN A 188 -20.45 -7.39 0.06
C GLN A 188 -19.30 -7.08 1.02
N GLN A 189 -18.22 -7.87 1.01
CA GLN A 189 -17.05 -7.62 1.85
C GLN A 189 -16.35 -6.31 1.49
N VAL A 190 -16.29 -5.96 0.20
CA VAL A 190 -15.75 -4.67 -0.25
C VAL A 190 -16.60 -3.51 0.25
N ARG A 191 -17.93 -3.60 0.15
CA ARG A 191 -18.83 -2.55 0.68
C ARG A 191 -18.68 -2.37 2.18
N VAL A 192 -18.58 -3.47 2.94
CA VAL A 192 -18.32 -3.41 4.38
C VAL A 192 -17.00 -2.71 4.66
N LEU A 193 -15.92 -3.10 3.96
CA LEU A 193 -14.61 -2.48 4.12
C LEU A 193 -14.65 -0.97 3.81
N LEU A 194 -15.32 -0.57 2.73
CA LEU A 194 -15.46 0.83 2.35
C LEU A 194 -16.21 1.64 3.40
N ASN A 195 -17.33 1.13 3.92
CA ASN A 195 -18.08 1.78 5.00
C ASN A 195 -17.23 1.94 6.27
N GLU A 196 -16.51 0.90 6.69
CA GLU A 196 -15.62 1.00 7.85
C GLU A 196 -14.46 1.97 7.61
N THR A 197 -14.00 2.07 6.36
CA THR A 197 -12.98 3.05 5.96
C THR A 197 -13.52 4.48 6.06
N VAL A 198 -14.72 4.74 5.58
CA VAL A 198 -15.40 6.04 5.73
C VAL A 198 -15.60 6.39 7.20
N ASN A 199 -16.08 5.44 8.01
CA ASN A 199 -16.27 5.64 9.46
C ASN A 199 -14.96 6.00 10.16
N TYR A 200 -13.86 5.33 9.79
CA TYR A 200 -12.54 5.62 10.34
C TYR A 200 -12.02 7.01 9.91
N LEU A 201 -12.32 7.43 8.68
CA LEU A 201 -11.87 8.71 8.11
C LEU A 201 -12.77 9.90 8.45
N ASP A 202 -13.99 9.69 8.96
CA ASP A 202 -14.92 10.77 9.26
C ASP A 202 -14.35 11.68 10.37
N SER A 203 -13.79 12.81 9.92
CA SER A 203 -13.22 13.89 10.71
C SER A 203 -14.13 14.51 11.78
N LYS A 204 -15.44 14.17 11.79
CA LYS A 204 -16.41 14.68 12.77
C LYS A 204 -16.46 13.87 14.06
N SER A 205 -15.91 12.65 14.08
CA SER A 205 -15.75 11.85 15.29
C SER A 205 -14.27 11.67 15.60
N PRO A 206 -13.82 11.75 16.86
CA PRO A 206 -12.48 11.29 17.20
C PRO A 206 -12.40 9.81 16.86
N SER A 207 -11.71 9.47 15.77
CA SER A 207 -11.56 8.11 15.28
C SER A 207 -11.06 7.22 16.41
N THR A 208 -11.87 6.21 16.76
CA THR A 208 -11.62 5.39 17.93
C THR A 208 -10.77 4.18 17.55
N LYS A 209 -10.07 3.62 18.54
CA LYS A 209 -9.36 2.33 18.38
C LYS A 209 -10.30 1.22 17.88
N ALA A 210 -11.60 1.32 18.18
CA ALA A 210 -12.60 0.37 17.70
C ALA A 210 -12.83 0.47 16.19
N ASP A 211 -12.85 1.68 15.62
CA ASP A 211 -13.05 1.89 14.17
C ASP A 211 -11.86 1.32 13.37
N LEU A 212 -10.64 1.54 13.85
CA LEU A 212 -9.43 0.96 13.26
C LEU A 212 -9.42 -0.58 13.33
N ASP A 213 -9.83 -1.15 14.46
CA ASP A 213 -9.94 -2.61 14.64
C ASP A 213 -11.03 -3.20 13.73
N ASN A 214 -12.17 -2.52 13.56
CA ASN A 214 -13.26 -2.97 12.69
C ASN A 214 -12.85 -2.95 11.22
N MET A 215 -12.25 -1.85 10.76
CA MET A 215 -11.75 -1.74 9.39
C MET A 215 -10.62 -2.76 9.12
N THR A 216 -9.72 -3.00 10.09
CA THR A 216 -8.68 -4.02 9.95
C THR A 216 -9.27 -5.43 9.86
N LYS A 217 -10.32 -5.73 10.63
CA LYS A 217 -11.06 -7.01 10.52
C LYS A 217 -11.76 -7.14 9.17
N ALA A 218 -12.42 -6.08 8.68
CA ALA A 218 -13.06 -6.08 7.37
C ALA A 218 -12.05 -6.37 6.25
N LEU A 219 -10.86 -5.77 6.32
CA LEU A 219 -9.77 -6.01 5.37
C LEU A 219 -9.29 -7.46 5.42
N GLN A 220 -9.12 -8.03 6.62
CA GLN A 220 -8.73 -9.44 6.78
C GLN A 220 -9.80 -10.40 6.25
N THR A 221 -11.09 -10.09 6.46
CA THR A 221 -12.20 -10.90 5.94
C THR A 221 -12.22 -10.88 4.42
N LEU A 222 -12.11 -9.70 3.80
CA LEU A 222 -12.04 -9.57 2.35
C LEU A 222 -10.89 -10.40 1.76
N ASN A 223 -9.69 -10.29 2.34
CA ASN A 223 -8.53 -11.06 1.85
C ASN A 223 -8.76 -12.58 1.94
N LYS A 224 -9.38 -13.07 3.00
CA LYS A 224 -9.73 -14.50 3.12
C LYS A 224 -10.78 -14.96 2.12
N THR A 225 -11.68 -14.07 1.69
CA THR A 225 -12.69 -14.39 0.67
C THR A 225 -12.10 -14.45 -0.73
N ILE A 226 -11.00 -13.72 -0.98
CA ILE A 226 -10.33 -13.65 -2.29
C ILE A 226 -9.25 -14.75 -2.44
N GLU A 227 -8.63 -15.20 -1.35
CA GLU A 227 -7.70 -16.35 -1.30
C GLU A 227 -8.36 -17.70 -1.66
#